data_AF-A0A6G2Q3B3-F1
#
_entry.id   AF-A0A6G2Q3B3-F1
#
_cell.length_a   1.000
_cell.length_b   1.000
_cell.length_c   1.000
_cell.angle_alpha   90.00
_cell.angle_beta   90.00
_cell.angle_gamma   90.00
#
_symmetry.space_group_name_H-M   'P 1'
#
loop_
_entity.id
_entity.type
_entity.pdbx_description
1 polymer ?
#
loop_
_entity_poly.entity_id
_entity_poly.type
_entity_poly.pdbx_seq_one_letter_code
_entity_poly.pdbx_strand_id
1 'polypeptide(L)'
;PFRETGHVLPAPVPAETAAEVERLAQAAVRALGIRHGITHTEIKFTPKGPRIIEVNGRLGGFIAEIVQRRTGYDMVAAALRLALGLPVTDPDPARLHGDRVTFQYLLVPPAGPLRPGPPALLDDLGDLPGVDLVDVSPPADWHTDWRRGTLGAIGTVYGSAADHTELRALIGQLAERLDQFWRDPDVPRTGAPRLIDTVDNSIDLSIL
;
A
#
# COMPACT_ATOMS: atom_id res chain seq x y z
N PRO A 1 3.66 -10.97 12.87
CA PRO A 1 2.75 -11.10 11.71
C PRO A 1 3.31 -10.27 10.55
N PHE A 2 3.16 -10.73 9.31
CA PHE A 2 3.33 -9.85 8.15
C PHE A 2 2.15 -8.88 8.12
N ARG A 3 2.44 -7.58 8.04
CA ARG A 3 1.43 -6.52 8.04
C ARG A 3 1.78 -5.57 6.93
N GLU A 4 0.86 -5.44 5.99
CA GLU A 4 0.98 -4.49 4.90
C GLU A 4 0.98 -3.07 5.47
N THR A 5 1.93 -2.26 5.02
CA THR A 5 2.11 -0.86 5.46
C THR A 5 1.65 0.14 4.41
N GLY A 6 1.23 -0.33 3.24
CA GLY A 6 0.74 0.52 2.15
C GLY A 6 1.13 0.03 0.77
N HIS A 7 0.81 0.85 -0.21
CA HIS A 7 1.00 0.58 -1.63
C HIS A 7 1.70 1.75 -2.32
N VAL A 8 2.53 1.42 -3.29
CA VAL A 8 3.24 2.40 -4.12
C VAL A 8 3.12 1.99 -5.58
N LEU A 9 2.69 2.93 -6.42
CA LEU A 9 2.54 2.73 -7.85
C LEU A 9 3.29 3.88 -8.57
N PRO A 10 4.35 3.61 -9.37
CA PRO A 10 4.81 2.30 -9.79
C PRO A 10 5.72 1.69 -8.72
N ALA A 11 5.97 0.38 -8.78
CA ALA A 11 6.95 -0.25 -7.92
C ALA A 11 8.36 0.36 -8.14
N PRO A 12 9.17 0.57 -7.09
CA PRO A 12 10.52 1.13 -7.19
C PRO A 12 11.54 0.08 -7.69
N VAL A 13 11.30 -0.48 -8.89
CA VAL A 13 12.14 -1.52 -9.49
C VAL A 13 12.55 -1.13 -10.91
N PRO A 14 13.69 -1.65 -11.42
CA PRO A 14 14.07 -1.48 -12.82
C PRO A 14 12.99 -1.99 -13.78
N ALA A 15 12.89 -1.37 -14.96
CA ALA A 15 11.88 -1.72 -15.96
C ALA A 15 11.95 -3.19 -16.38
N GLU A 16 13.16 -3.75 -16.45
CA GLU A 16 13.40 -5.16 -16.78
C GLU A 16 12.82 -6.10 -15.71
N THR A 17 12.93 -5.70 -14.44
CA THR A 17 12.36 -6.44 -13.31
C THR A 17 10.85 -6.35 -13.32
N ALA A 18 10.28 -5.15 -13.55
CA ALA A 18 8.83 -4.99 -13.69
C ALA A 18 8.28 -5.89 -14.81
N ALA A 19 8.92 -5.88 -15.98
CA ALA A 19 8.53 -6.72 -17.12
C ALA A 19 8.68 -8.23 -16.82
N GLU A 20 9.67 -8.63 -16.03
CA GLU A 20 9.80 -10.02 -15.56
C GLU A 20 8.63 -10.43 -14.66
N VAL A 21 8.24 -9.56 -13.72
CA VAL A 21 7.11 -9.80 -12.82
C VAL A 21 5.79 -9.86 -13.59
N GLU A 22 5.57 -8.95 -14.55
CA GLU A 22 4.40 -8.97 -15.43
C GLU A 22 4.28 -10.29 -16.18
N ARG A 23 5.37 -10.75 -16.81
CA ARG A 23 5.39 -12.05 -17.50
C ARG A 23 5.10 -13.20 -16.56
N LEU A 24 5.65 -13.18 -15.34
CA LEU A 24 5.45 -14.23 -14.35
C LEU A 24 3.97 -14.32 -13.92
N ALA A 25 3.33 -13.20 -13.58
CA ALA A 25 1.92 -13.25 -13.18
C ALA A 25 1.01 -13.63 -14.33
N GLN A 26 1.24 -13.12 -15.54
CA GLN A 26 0.47 -13.54 -16.72
C GLN A 26 0.60 -15.04 -16.98
N ALA A 27 1.80 -15.62 -16.79
CA ALA A 27 2.00 -17.06 -16.89
C ALA A 27 1.24 -17.82 -15.80
N ALA A 28 1.23 -17.33 -14.56
CA ALA A 28 0.49 -17.94 -13.46
C ALA A 28 -1.04 -17.91 -13.69
N VAL A 29 -1.59 -16.76 -14.10
CA VAL A 29 -3.01 -16.62 -14.45
C VAL A 29 -3.41 -17.59 -15.57
N ARG A 30 -2.60 -17.69 -16.63
CA ARG A 30 -2.82 -18.66 -17.72
C ARG A 30 -2.74 -20.11 -17.25
N ALA A 31 -1.76 -20.44 -16.39
CA ALA A 31 -1.58 -21.79 -15.87
C ALA A 31 -2.75 -22.24 -14.99
N LEU A 32 -3.40 -21.31 -14.29
CA LEU A 32 -4.61 -21.57 -13.51
C LEU A 32 -5.88 -21.68 -14.37
N GLY A 33 -5.77 -21.49 -15.69
CA GLY A 33 -6.90 -21.56 -16.61
C GLY A 33 -7.87 -20.38 -16.48
N ILE A 34 -7.46 -19.29 -15.82
CA ILE A 34 -8.27 -18.09 -15.67
C ILE A 34 -8.35 -17.40 -17.04
N ARG A 35 -9.58 -17.24 -17.55
CA ARG A 35 -9.84 -16.66 -18.87
C ARG A 35 -10.62 -15.34 -18.80
N HIS A 36 -11.38 -15.13 -17.72
CA HIS A 36 -12.26 -13.99 -17.54
C HIS A 36 -12.27 -13.62 -16.05
N GLY A 37 -12.41 -12.33 -15.75
CA GLY A 37 -12.43 -11.79 -14.40
C GLY A 37 -11.18 -10.97 -14.07
N ILE A 38 -11.06 -10.61 -12.80
CA ILE A 38 -9.93 -9.85 -12.27
C ILE A 38 -9.15 -10.73 -11.31
N THR A 39 -7.83 -10.60 -11.33
CA THR A 39 -6.95 -11.30 -10.40
C THR A 39 -6.10 -10.34 -9.59
N HIS A 40 -5.76 -10.77 -8.38
CA HIS A 40 -4.73 -10.17 -7.56
C HIS A 40 -3.63 -11.19 -7.32
N THR A 41 -2.39 -10.85 -7.65
CA THR A 41 -1.25 -11.76 -7.60
C THR A 41 -0.18 -11.14 -6.72
N GLU A 42 0.28 -11.87 -5.71
CA GLU A 42 1.36 -11.43 -4.83
C GLU A 42 2.67 -12.14 -5.21
N ILE A 43 3.77 -11.38 -5.28
CA ILE A 43 5.05 -11.86 -5.79
C ILE A 43 6.17 -11.42 -4.85
N LYS A 44 7.01 -12.37 -4.43
CA LYS A 44 8.21 -12.09 -3.64
C LYS A 44 9.46 -12.13 -4.50
N PHE A 45 10.34 -11.15 -4.35
CA PHE A 45 11.69 -11.24 -4.89
C PHE A 45 12.57 -12.17 -4.05
N THR A 46 13.31 -13.05 -4.72
CA THR A 46 14.28 -13.94 -4.10
C THR A 46 15.64 -13.79 -4.79
N PRO A 47 16.74 -14.28 -4.20
CA PRO A 47 18.04 -14.32 -4.89
C PRO A 47 18.03 -15.10 -6.21
N LYS A 48 16.99 -15.90 -6.48
CA LYS A 48 16.80 -16.68 -7.72
C LYS A 48 15.70 -16.09 -8.62
N GLY A 49 15.35 -14.82 -8.43
CA GLY A 49 14.28 -14.12 -9.17
C GLY A 49 12.92 -14.10 -8.45
N PRO A 50 11.90 -13.48 -9.06
CA PRO A 50 10.55 -13.37 -8.50
C PRO A 50 9.88 -14.74 -8.35
N ARG A 51 9.04 -14.89 -7.32
CA ARG A 51 8.25 -16.10 -7.03
C ARG A 51 6.82 -15.71 -6.67
N ILE A 52 5.85 -16.41 -7.24
CA ILE A 52 4.44 -16.27 -6.86
C ILE A 52 4.29 -16.71 -5.40
N ILE A 53 3.65 -15.87 -4.58
CA ILE A 53 3.13 -16.23 -3.26
C ILE A 53 1.72 -16.77 -3.45
N GLU A 54 0.84 -15.95 -4.07
CA GLU A 54 -0.57 -16.29 -4.27
C GLU A 54 -1.14 -15.67 -5.55
N VAL A 55 -2.24 -16.27 -6.05
CA VAL A 55 -3.07 -15.73 -7.13
C VAL A 55 -4.53 -15.89 -6.70
N ASN A 56 -5.25 -14.78 -6.67
CA ASN A 56 -6.64 -14.75 -6.22
C ASN A 56 -7.54 -14.20 -7.32
N GLY A 57 -8.67 -14.87 -7.59
CA GLY A 57 -9.68 -14.42 -8.56
C GLY A 57 -10.59 -13.31 -8.02
N ARG A 58 -10.01 -12.23 -7.49
CA ARG A 58 -10.72 -11.07 -6.94
C ARG A 58 -9.88 -9.81 -7.07
N LEU A 59 -10.50 -8.66 -6.82
CA LEU A 59 -9.78 -7.41 -6.59
C LEU A 59 -8.87 -7.55 -5.35
N GLY A 60 -7.66 -6.97 -5.45
CA GLY A 60 -6.77 -6.80 -4.31
C GLY A 60 -7.34 -5.81 -3.30
N GLY A 61 -7.00 -5.99 -2.03
CA GLY A 61 -7.36 -5.01 -1.00
C GLY A 61 -6.69 -3.68 -1.31
N PHE A 62 -7.43 -2.57 -1.29
CA PHE A 62 -6.94 -1.21 -1.54
C PHE A 62 -6.35 -0.91 -2.94
N ILE A 63 -6.02 -1.92 -3.75
CA ILE A 63 -5.45 -1.79 -5.10
C ILE A 63 -6.35 -1.01 -6.06
N ALA A 64 -7.66 -1.30 -6.06
CA ALA A 64 -8.60 -0.65 -6.96
C ALA A 64 -8.58 0.88 -6.81
N GLU A 65 -8.42 1.35 -5.59
CA GLU A 65 -8.41 2.78 -5.25
C GLU A 65 -7.13 3.47 -5.77
N ILE A 66 -5.94 2.90 -5.52
CA ILE A 66 -4.67 3.51 -6.00
C ILE A 66 -4.56 3.47 -7.52
N VAL A 67 -5.05 2.41 -8.17
CA VAL A 67 -5.11 2.33 -9.64
C VAL A 67 -6.03 3.40 -10.18
N GLN A 68 -7.21 3.59 -9.58
CA GLN A 68 -8.15 4.62 -10.00
C GLN A 68 -7.59 6.03 -9.78
N ARG A 69 -6.99 6.31 -8.62
CA ARG A 69 -6.34 7.61 -8.35
C ARG A 69 -5.21 7.92 -9.32
N ARG A 70 -4.38 6.93 -9.64
CA ARG A 70 -3.26 7.13 -10.56
C ARG A 70 -3.73 7.31 -12.01
N THR A 71 -4.61 6.43 -12.48
CA THR A 71 -4.86 6.25 -13.91
C THR A 71 -6.23 6.75 -14.37
N GLY A 72 -7.15 6.94 -13.42
CA GLY A 72 -8.57 7.12 -13.67
C GLY A 72 -9.32 5.84 -14.03
N TYR A 73 -8.64 4.68 -14.07
CA TYR A 73 -9.26 3.41 -14.41
C TYR A 73 -10.06 2.84 -13.23
N ASP A 74 -11.37 2.69 -13.42
CA ASP A 74 -12.27 2.14 -12.41
C ASP A 74 -12.29 0.60 -12.50
N MET A 75 -11.42 -0.03 -11.71
CA MET A 75 -11.34 -1.50 -11.64
C MET A 75 -12.63 -2.13 -11.08
N VAL A 76 -13.37 -1.42 -10.23
CA VAL A 76 -14.63 -1.92 -9.66
C VAL A 76 -15.69 -1.98 -10.74
N ALA A 77 -15.85 -0.90 -11.50
CA ALA A 77 -16.75 -0.86 -12.65
C ALA A 77 -16.37 -1.92 -13.69
N ALA A 78 -15.08 -2.11 -13.98
CA ALA A 78 -14.59 -3.17 -14.86
C ALA A 78 -14.98 -4.56 -14.33
N ALA A 79 -14.79 -4.83 -13.03
CA ALA A 79 -15.16 -6.10 -12.40
C ALA A 79 -16.67 -6.39 -12.54
N LEU A 80 -17.50 -5.39 -12.27
CA LEU A 80 -18.96 -5.50 -12.37
C LEU A 80 -19.40 -5.77 -13.81
N ARG A 81 -18.81 -5.08 -14.79
CA ARG A 81 -19.10 -5.30 -16.20
C ARG A 81 -18.72 -6.72 -16.64
N LEU A 82 -17.54 -7.20 -16.26
CA LEU A 82 -17.12 -8.59 -16.50
C LEU A 82 -18.11 -9.59 -15.89
N ALA A 83 -18.54 -9.37 -14.65
CA ALA A 83 -19.51 -10.24 -13.98
C ALA A 83 -20.88 -10.27 -14.69
N LEU A 84 -21.26 -9.17 -15.36
CA LEU A 84 -22.49 -9.06 -16.15
C LEU A 84 -22.33 -9.54 -17.61
N GLY A 85 -21.14 -10.01 -18.01
CA GLY A 85 -20.86 -10.37 -19.40
C GLY A 85 -20.84 -9.16 -20.36
N LEU A 86 -20.64 -7.96 -19.84
CA LEU A 86 -20.57 -6.73 -20.62
C LEU A 86 -19.13 -6.47 -21.08
N PRO A 87 -18.94 -5.79 -22.24
CA PRO A 87 -17.61 -5.41 -22.71
C PRO A 87 -16.89 -4.53 -21.70
N VAL A 88 -15.60 -4.74 -21.50
CA VAL A 88 -14.72 -3.85 -20.74
C VAL A 88 -13.70 -3.20 -21.67
N THR A 89 -13.22 -2.03 -21.28
CA THR A 89 -12.11 -1.35 -21.94
C THR A 89 -10.87 -1.59 -21.11
N ASP A 90 -9.74 -1.80 -21.79
CA ASP A 90 -8.44 -1.91 -21.12
C ASP A 90 -8.00 -0.55 -20.56
N PRO A 91 -7.24 -0.54 -19.46
CA PRO A 91 -6.61 0.68 -18.94
C PRO A 91 -5.65 1.28 -19.98
N ASP A 92 -5.55 2.61 -20.02
CA ASP A 92 -4.56 3.31 -20.87
C ASP A 92 -3.13 3.02 -20.37
N PRO A 93 -2.28 2.33 -21.16
CA PRO A 93 -0.92 2.00 -20.75
C PRO A 93 -0.07 3.23 -20.42
N ALA A 94 -0.30 4.36 -21.09
CA ALA A 94 0.47 5.58 -20.84
C ALA A 94 0.24 6.12 -19.41
N ARG A 95 -0.96 5.89 -18.85
CA ARG A 95 -1.31 6.32 -17.49
C ARG A 95 -0.78 5.38 -16.42
N LEU A 96 -0.60 4.09 -16.76
CA LEU A 96 0.02 3.11 -15.87
C LEU A 96 1.51 3.41 -15.62
N HIS A 97 2.18 4.04 -16.57
CA HIS A 97 3.62 4.36 -16.53
C HIS A 97 3.92 5.87 -16.47
N GLY A 98 2.98 6.68 -15.99
CA GLY A 98 3.16 8.14 -15.83
C GLY A 98 4.36 8.54 -14.96
N ASP A 99 4.67 9.83 -14.97
CA ASP A 99 5.88 10.45 -14.39
C ASP A 99 5.86 10.60 -12.86
N ARG A 100 4.71 10.44 -12.21
CA ARG A 100 4.58 10.53 -10.74
C ARG A 100 4.43 9.17 -10.07
N VAL A 101 4.77 9.15 -8.79
CA VAL A 101 4.55 8.01 -7.90
C VAL A 101 3.33 8.28 -7.04
N THR A 102 2.30 7.45 -7.14
CA THR A 102 1.12 7.49 -6.25
C THR A 102 1.33 6.53 -5.09
N PHE A 103 0.88 6.91 -3.90
CA PHE A 103 0.98 6.06 -2.72
C PHE A 103 -0.30 6.04 -1.89
N GLN A 104 -0.40 4.98 -1.11
CA GLN A 104 -1.26 4.83 0.06
C GLN A 104 -0.36 4.35 1.21
N TYR A 105 -0.35 5.05 2.33
CA TYR A 105 0.45 4.71 3.51
C TYR A 105 -0.50 4.39 4.66
N LEU A 106 -0.53 3.12 5.09
CA LEU A 106 -1.39 2.63 6.15
C LEU A 106 -0.77 2.98 7.50
N LEU A 107 -1.52 3.68 8.35
CA LEU A 107 -1.10 4.01 9.71
C LEU A 107 -1.28 2.79 10.62
N VAL A 108 -0.40 1.81 10.44
CA VAL A 108 -0.41 0.55 11.18
C VAL A 108 0.20 0.76 12.57
N PRO A 109 -0.49 0.38 13.65
CA PRO A 109 0.08 0.42 14.98
C PRO A 109 1.39 -0.39 15.11
N PRO A 110 2.36 0.08 15.91
CA PRO A 110 3.56 -0.69 16.23
C PRO A 110 3.22 -1.99 16.95
N ALA A 111 4.16 -2.94 16.93
CA ALA A 111 4.04 -4.17 17.70
C ALA A 111 4.51 -3.92 19.14
N GLY A 112 3.61 -3.99 20.10
CA GLY A 112 3.91 -3.77 21.53
C GLY A 112 2.79 -3.02 22.23
N PRO A 113 2.73 -3.02 23.57
CA PRO A 113 1.63 -2.43 24.35
C PRO A 113 1.74 -0.89 24.44
N LEU A 114 1.83 -0.22 23.29
CA LEU A 114 1.89 1.24 23.22
C LEU A 114 0.50 1.84 23.31
N ARG A 115 0.42 3.10 23.78
CA ARG A 115 -0.79 3.93 23.85
C ARG A 115 -0.78 5.00 22.75
N PRO A 116 -1.96 5.44 22.26
CA PRO A 116 -2.02 6.52 21.29
C PRO A 116 -1.73 7.85 21.99
N GLY A 117 -1.12 8.76 21.25
CA GLY A 117 -1.03 10.16 21.60
C GLY A 117 -2.36 10.87 21.32
N PRO A 118 -2.44 12.17 21.64
CA PRO A 118 -3.60 12.98 21.25
C PRO A 118 -3.72 13.01 19.72
N PRO A 119 -4.95 12.90 19.18
CA PRO A 119 -5.20 12.97 17.73
C PRO A 119 -4.58 14.20 17.05
N ALA A 120 -4.46 15.32 17.78
CA ALA A 120 -3.84 16.55 17.30
C ALA A 120 -2.40 16.41 16.76
N LEU A 121 -1.70 15.31 17.07
CA LEU A 121 -0.39 15.00 16.47
C LEU A 121 -0.48 14.54 15.01
N LEU A 122 -1.68 14.25 14.52
CA LEU A 122 -1.96 13.78 13.16
C LEU A 122 -2.71 14.83 12.32
N ASP A 123 -3.19 15.93 12.92
CA ASP A 123 -4.06 16.92 12.26
C ASP A 123 -3.37 17.62 11.08
N ASP A 124 -2.06 17.84 11.16
CA ASP A 124 -1.24 18.53 10.15
C ASP A 124 -0.63 17.56 9.12
N LEU A 125 -0.94 16.27 9.15
CA LEU A 125 -0.45 15.32 8.13
C LEU A 125 -0.92 15.72 6.72
N GLY A 126 -2.09 16.35 6.62
CA GLY A 126 -2.64 16.87 5.37
C GLY A 126 -1.86 18.06 4.79
N ASP A 127 -1.05 18.74 5.61
CA ASP A 127 -0.25 19.89 5.19
C ASP A 127 1.11 19.48 4.60
N LEU A 128 1.47 18.19 4.69
CA LEU A 128 2.72 17.69 4.15
C LEU A 128 2.70 17.73 2.61
N PRO A 129 3.76 18.26 1.95
CA PRO A 129 3.86 18.24 0.50
C PRO A 129 3.69 16.83 -0.07
N GLY A 130 2.82 16.70 -1.07
CA GLY A 130 2.52 15.42 -1.72
C GLY A 130 1.44 14.59 -1.04
N VAL A 131 0.87 15.02 0.09
CA VAL A 131 -0.33 14.41 0.69
C VAL A 131 -1.59 15.02 0.05
N ASP A 132 -2.47 14.16 -0.44
CA ASP A 132 -3.74 14.53 -1.07
C ASP A 132 -4.92 14.39 -0.10
N LEU A 133 -4.89 13.34 0.74
CA LEU A 133 -5.96 13.00 1.66
C LEU A 133 -5.39 12.25 2.87
N VAL A 134 -5.95 12.56 4.04
CA VAL A 134 -5.70 11.83 5.29
C VAL A 134 -7.05 11.31 5.78
N ASP A 135 -7.21 9.99 5.80
CA ASP A 135 -8.37 9.34 6.38
C ASP A 135 -7.94 8.65 7.68
N VAL A 136 -8.30 9.24 8.82
CA VAL A 136 -7.94 8.74 10.15
C VAL A 136 -9.21 8.48 10.93
N SER A 137 -9.44 7.22 11.29
CA SER A 137 -10.61 6.76 12.03
C SER A 137 -10.19 5.80 13.15
N PRO A 138 -9.64 6.31 14.26
CA PRO A 138 -9.25 5.47 15.37
C PRO A 138 -10.50 4.90 16.07
N PRO A 139 -10.54 3.59 16.40
CA PRO A 139 -11.61 3.04 17.22
C PRO A 139 -11.66 3.72 18.60
N ALA A 140 -12.87 3.85 19.15
CA ALA A 140 -13.13 4.59 20.41
C ALA A 140 -12.38 4.01 21.62
N ASP A 141 -12.10 2.71 21.61
CA ASP A 141 -11.39 1.94 22.64
C ASP A 141 -10.06 1.39 22.08
N TRP A 142 -9.16 2.30 21.73
CA TRP A 142 -7.92 1.92 21.06
C TRP A 142 -6.95 1.17 21.99
N HIS A 143 -6.43 0.04 21.50
CA HIS A 143 -5.27 -0.67 22.04
C HIS A 143 -4.47 -1.32 20.90
N THR A 144 -3.16 -1.35 21.06
CA THR A 144 -2.25 -2.09 20.18
C THR A 144 -2.55 -3.59 20.27
N ASP A 145 -3.00 -4.19 19.17
CA ASP A 145 -3.02 -5.65 19.02
C ASP A 145 -2.49 -6.03 17.64
N TRP A 146 -1.27 -6.56 17.64
CA TRP A 146 -0.62 -7.01 16.41
C TRP A 146 -1.40 -8.12 15.70
N ARG A 147 -2.26 -8.87 16.41
CA ARG A 147 -3.06 -9.96 15.84
C ARG A 147 -4.15 -9.45 14.89
N ARG A 148 -4.52 -8.17 14.98
CA ARG A 148 -5.49 -7.54 14.06
C ARG A 148 -4.93 -7.35 12.65
N GLY A 149 -3.62 -7.50 12.44
CA GLY A 149 -3.00 -7.33 11.12
C GLY A 149 -3.26 -5.95 10.52
N THR A 150 -3.46 -5.88 9.21
CA THR A 150 -3.77 -4.63 8.48
C THR A 150 -5.11 -4.02 8.90
N LEU A 151 -6.09 -4.83 9.35
CA LEU A 151 -7.36 -4.34 9.91
C LEU A 151 -7.20 -3.60 11.25
N GLY A 152 -5.98 -3.60 11.81
CA GLY A 152 -5.60 -2.78 12.96
C GLY A 152 -5.13 -1.37 12.59
N ALA A 153 -4.98 -1.04 11.30
CA ALA A 153 -4.62 0.32 10.88
C ALA A 153 -5.65 1.34 11.39
N ILE A 154 -5.16 2.48 11.87
CA ILE A 154 -6.02 3.56 12.40
C ILE A 154 -6.41 4.59 11.35
N GLY A 155 -5.91 4.41 10.12
CA GLY A 155 -6.10 5.33 9.03
C GLY A 155 -5.15 5.07 7.87
N THR A 156 -5.30 5.87 6.83
CA THR A 156 -4.49 5.84 5.62
C THR A 156 -4.17 7.26 5.19
N VAL A 157 -2.92 7.49 4.79
CA VAL A 157 -2.48 8.72 4.13
C VAL A 157 -2.31 8.44 2.64
N TYR A 158 -2.94 9.26 1.82
CA TYR A 158 -2.98 9.14 0.38
C TYR A 158 -2.20 10.29 -0.23
N GLY A 159 -1.41 10.03 -1.26
CA GLY A 159 -0.71 11.12 -1.92
C GLY A 159 -0.02 10.76 -3.22
N SER A 160 0.77 11.70 -3.72
CA SER A 160 1.68 11.48 -4.84
C SER A 160 2.98 12.27 -4.68
N ALA A 161 4.08 11.72 -5.19
CA ALA A 161 5.39 12.35 -5.27
C ALA A 161 5.88 12.42 -6.72
N ALA A 162 6.84 13.28 -7.02
CA ALA A 162 7.46 13.34 -8.33
C ALA A 162 8.26 12.06 -8.64
N ASP A 163 8.94 11.49 -7.64
CA ASP A 163 9.70 10.25 -7.81
C ASP A 163 9.78 9.43 -6.51
N HIS A 164 10.43 8.26 -6.58
CA HIS A 164 10.61 7.39 -5.41
C HIS A 164 11.56 7.96 -4.34
N THR A 165 12.40 8.93 -4.68
CA THR A 165 13.31 9.60 -3.73
C THR A 165 12.51 10.55 -2.86
N GLU A 166 11.68 11.40 -3.47
CA GLU A 166 10.77 12.29 -2.77
C GLU A 166 9.76 11.48 -1.93
N LEU A 167 9.19 10.40 -2.50
CA LEU A 167 8.29 9.53 -1.75
C LEU A 167 8.97 8.94 -0.50
N ARG A 168 10.23 8.50 -0.61
CA ARG A 168 10.97 7.94 0.52
C ARG A 168 11.17 8.98 1.63
N ALA A 169 11.46 10.23 1.26
CA ALA A 169 11.59 11.32 2.23
C ALA A 169 10.24 11.62 2.92
N LEU A 170 9.13 11.59 2.18
CA LEU A 170 7.79 11.77 2.76
C LEU A 170 7.40 10.62 3.69
N ILE A 171 7.63 9.37 3.29
CA ILE A 171 7.38 8.20 4.14
C ILE A 171 8.22 8.27 5.43
N GLY A 172 9.47 8.74 5.34
CA GLY A 172 10.32 8.98 6.52
C GLY A 172 9.69 9.99 7.49
N GLN A 173 9.19 11.11 6.98
CA GLN A 173 8.46 12.09 7.80
C GLN A 173 7.20 11.48 8.42
N LEU A 174 6.39 10.75 7.66
CA LEU A 174 5.19 10.07 8.18
C LEU A 174 5.53 9.07 9.29
N ALA A 175 6.60 8.29 9.12
CA ALA A 175 7.07 7.35 10.13
C ALA A 175 7.52 8.06 11.42
N GLU A 176 8.27 9.16 11.30
CA GLU A 176 8.66 9.99 12.46
C GLU A 176 7.44 10.57 13.20
N ARG A 177 6.41 11.00 12.47
CA ARG A 177 5.14 11.47 13.06
C ARG A 177 4.41 10.35 13.80
N LEU A 178 4.36 9.15 13.22
CA LEU A 178 3.77 7.98 13.87
C LEU A 178 4.54 7.55 15.12
N ASP A 179 5.87 7.57 15.09
CA ASP A 179 6.70 7.25 16.26
C ASP A 179 6.47 8.23 17.42
N GLN A 180 6.17 9.50 17.13
CA GLN A 180 5.79 10.49 18.16
C GLN A 180 4.34 10.32 18.64
N PHE A 181 3.46 9.83 17.76
CA PHE A 181 2.07 9.54 18.08
C PHE A 181 1.99 8.35 19.04
N TRP A 182 2.73 7.27 18.79
CA TRP A 182 2.74 6.10 19.66
C TRP A 182 3.60 6.32 20.91
N ARG A 183 3.07 5.91 22.07
CA ARG A 183 3.69 6.21 23.37
C ARG A 183 3.93 4.96 24.18
N ASP A 184 5.14 4.84 24.71
CA ASP A 184 5.45 3.90 25.78
C ASP A 184 4.78 4.39 27.07
N PRO A 185 3.94 3.58 27.73
CA PRO A 185 3.31 3.98 28.99
C PRO A 185 4.32 4.28 30.11
N ASP A 186 5.56 3.78 30.03
CA ASP A 186 6.53 3.78 31.12
C ASP A 186 7.72 4.75 30.91
N VAL A 187 7.81 5.47 29.78
CA VAL A 187 8.97 6.33 29.44
C VAL A 187 8.59 7.83 29.38
N PRO A 188 9.15 8.68 30.27
CA PRO A 188 9.04 10.14 30.17
C PRO A 188 9.82 10.72 28.96
N ARG A 189 9.36 11.86 28.42
CA ARG A 189 9.77 12.51 27.14
C ARG A 189 11.26 12.84 26.90
N THR A 190 12.21 12.42 27.74
CA THR A 190 13.57 12.99 27.72
C THR A 190 14.56 12.29 26.78
N GLY A 191 14.12 11.45 25.84
CA GLY A 191 15.02 10.76 24.90
C GLY A 191 14.53 10.85 23.45
N ALA A 192 15.47 10.98 22.50
CA ALA A 192 15.19 10.93 21.07
C ALA A 192 14.44 9.64 20.70
N PRO A 193 13.47 9.69 19.75
CA PRO A 193 12.73 8.52 19.34
C PRO A 193 13.69 7.43 18.84
N ARG A 194 13.48 6.19 19.30
CA ARG A 194 14.19 5.03 18.74
C ARG A 194 13.48 4.64 17.45
N LEU A 195 14.23 4.63 16.36
CA LEU A 195 13.76 4.09 15.08
C LEU A 195 13.25 2.65 15.30
N ILE A 196 11.99 2.40 14.96
CA ILE A 196 11.45 1.03 14.87
C ILE A 196 11.77 0.52 13.47
N ASP A 197 12.59 -0.52 13.36
CA ASP A 197 12.90 -1.18 12.09
C ASP A 197 11.62 -1.80 11.50
N THR A 198 11.02 -1.15 10.49
CA THR A 198 9.84 -1.65 9.75
C THR A 198 10.08 -1.83 8.26
N VAL A 199 11.30 -2.14 7.82
CA VAL A 199 11.58 -2.38 6.40
C VAL A 199 11.18 -3.81 6.00
N ASP A 200 9.91 -4.01 5.62
CA ASP A 200 9.52 -5.19 4.83
C ASP A 200 9.62 -4.86 3.34
N ASN A 201 10.39 -5.65 2.60
CA ASN A 201 10.61 -5.51 1.17
C ASN A 201 9.55 -6.28 0.35
N SER A 202 8.29 -6.26 0.75
CA SER A 202 7.19 -6.78 -0.10
C SER A 202 6.70 -5.67 -1.03
N ILE A 203 6.67 -5.98 -2.32
CA ILE A 203 6.04 -5.14 -3.35
C ILE A 203 4.86 -5.96 -3.85
N ASP A 204 3.64 -5.52 -3.55
CA ASP A 204 2.43 -6.13 -4.09
C ASP A 204 2.17 -5.59 -5.49
N LEU A 205 2.44 -6.43 -6.49
CA LEU A 205 2.28 -6.13 -7.90
C LEU A 205 0.92 -6.64 -8.37
N SER A 206 -0.07 -5.74 -8.42
CA SER A 206 -1.32 -6.03 -9.10
C SER A 206 -1.19 -5.84 -10.60
N ILE A 207 -1.40 -6.90 -11.35
CA ILE A 207 -1.30 -6.91 -12.81
C ILE A 207 -2.71 -6.95 -13.38
N LEU A 208 -2.98 -5.98 -14.26
CA LEU A 208 -4.22 -5.82 -15.02
C LEU A 208 -4.28 -6.81 -16.18
#